data_AF-A0A4R7YSK3-F1
#
_entry.id   AF-A0A4R7YSK3-F1
#
_cell.length_a   1.000
_cell.length_b   1.000
_cell.length_c   1.000
_cell.angle_alpha   90.00
_cell.angle_beta   90.00
_cell.angle_gamma   90.00
#
_symmetry.space_group_name_H-M   'P 1'
#
loop_
_entity.id
_entity.type
_entity.pdbx_description
1 polymer ?
#
loop_
_entity_poly.entity_id
_entity_poly.type
_entity_poly.pdbx_seq_one_letter_code
_entity_poly.pdbx_strand_id
1 'polypeptide(L)'
;MGFIDKIKSIFSGGSQSKLIDIYIEDDKCGNQMKLLFRKSYDIQKVYEDNRDAAYEIKKMVVCDNCYNKIELHLEFDKRYNIKNQEIKDGKIISKDEFEKN
;
A
#
# COMPACT_ATOMS: atom_id res chain seq x y z
N MET A 1 10.90 8.16 16.80
CA MET A 1 10.22 6.88 17.11
C MET A 1 8.72 7.17 17.18
N GLY A 2 7.87 6.58 16.34
CA GLY A 2 6.41 6.77 16.56
C GLY A 2 5.44 6.53 15.40
N PHE A 3 5.85 6.43 14.14
CA PHE A 3 4.90 6.23 13.02
C PHE A 3 4.91 4.82 12.42
N ILE A 4 6.03 4.10 12.52
CA ILE A 4 6.19 2.78 11.89
C ILE A 4 5.49 1.66 12.70
N ASP A 5 5.49 1.75 14.03
CA ASP A 5 4.94 0.69 14.89
C ASP A 5 3.42 0.60 14.86
N LYS A 6 2.73 1.70 14.56
CA LYS A 6 1.25 1.72 14.47
C LYS A 6 0.72 1.10 13.18
N ILE A 7 1.56 0.94 12.17
CA ILE A 7 1.19 0.43 10.84
C ILE A 7 1.41 -1.09 10.75
N LYS A 8 2.37 -1.65 11.49
CA LYS A 8 2.64 -3.10 11.51
C LYS A 8 1.43 -3.92 11.99
N SER A 9 0.56 -3.37 12.84
CA SER A 9 -0.66 -4.05 13.28
C SER A 9 -1.81 -3.98 12.26
N ILE A 10 -1.74 -3.10 11.26
CA ILE A 10 -2.84 -2.81 10.33
C ILE A 10 -2.88 -3.83 9.17
N PHE A 11 -1.75 -4.48 8.88
CA PHE A 11 -1.62 -5.43 7.77
C PHE A 11 -1.30 -6.86 8.23
N SER A 12 -1.75 -7.27 9.41
CA SER A 12 -1.70 -8.68 9.82
C SER A 12 -2.72 -9.52 9.03
N GLY A 13 -2.47 -9.66 7.73
CA GLY A 13 -3.36 -10.29 6.77
C GLY A 13 -2.64 -11.42 6.04
N GLY A 14 -2.21 -12.44 6.79
CA GLY A 14 -1.87 -13.76 6.26
C GLY A 14 -3.10 -14.48 5.70
N SER A 15 -3.84 -13.83 4.79
CA SER A 15 -5.03 -14.36 4.14
C SER A 15 -4.64 -15.00 2.81
N GLN A 16 -5.18 -16.20 2.56
CA GLN A 16 -5.09 -16.90 1.28
C GLN A 16 -5.73 -16.13 0.10
N SER A 17 -6.30 -14.95 0.35
CA SER A 17 -6.83 -14.06 -0.68
C SER A 17 -5.79 -13.81 -1.78
N LYS A 18 -6.26 -13.90 -3.03
CA LYS A 18 -5.50 -13.52 -4.24
C LYS A 18 -5.40 -12.00 -4.40
N LEU A 19 -6.12 -11.24 -3.57
CA LEU A 19 -6.27 -9.80 -3.62
C LEU A 19 -5.65 -9.15 -2.38
N ILE A 20 -5.02 -7.99 -2.58
CA ILE A 20 -4.53 -7.09 -1.53
C ILE A 20 -5.26 -5.76 -1.69
N ASP A 21 -5.92 -5.34 -0.62
CA ASP A 21 -6.57 -4.04 -0.52
C ASP A 21 -5.61 -3.06 0.15
N ILE A 22 -5.40 -1.89 -0.47
CA ILE A 22 -4.65 -0.76 0.11
C ILE A 22 -5.56 0.45 0.08
N TYR A 23 -5.68 1.14 1.21
CA TYR A 23 -6.48 2.35 1.32
C TYR A 23 -5.56 3.54 1.44
N ILE A 24 -5.82 4.60 0.67
CA ILE A 24 -5.02 5.82 0.68
C ILE A 24 -5.91 7.05 0.78
N GLU A 25 -5.36 8.14 1.32
CA GLU A 25 -5.94 9.48 1.31
C GLU A 25 -5.00 10.42 0.55
N ASP A 26 -5.56 11.23 -0.34
CA ASP A 26 -4.85 12.25 -1.11
C ASP A 26 -4.58 13.48 -0.23
N ASP A 27 -3.30 13.87 -0.08
CA ASP A 27 -2.92 15.02 0.75
C ASP A 27 -3.43 16.36 0.18
N LYS A 28 -3.73 16.42 -1.13
CA LYS A 28 -4.17 17.65 -1.79
C LYS A 28 -5.65 17.97 -1.54
N CYS A 29 -6.53 16.97 -1.62
CA CYS A 29 -7.98 17.19 -1.52
C CYS A 29 -8.67 16.38 -0.41
N GLY A 30 -7.94 15.54 0.33
CA GLY A 30 -8.48 14.70 1.40
C GLY A 30 -9.33 13.53 0.91
N ASN A 31 -9.44 13.33 -0.41
CA ASN A 31 -10.23 12.25 -0.97
C ASN A 31 -9.59 10.89 -0.66
N GLN A 32 -10.41 9.94 -0.22
CA GLN A 32 -9.96 8.60 0.14
C GLN A 32 -10.30 7.60 -0.96
N MET A 33 -9.36 6.69 -1.25
CA MET A 33 -9.50 5.71 -2.32
C MET A 33 -9.11 4.32 -1.85
N LYS A 34 -9.85 3.33 -2.33
CA LYS A 34 -9.50 1.91 -2.19
C LYS A 34 -8.79 1.44 -3.47
N LEU A 35 -7.56 0.95 -3.30
CA LEU A 35 -6.78 0.31 -4.35
C LEU A 35 -6.83 -1.21 -4.17
N LEU A 36 -7.13 -1.91 -5.27
CA LEU A 36 -7.19 -3.36 -5.32
C LEU A 36 -6.04 -3.90 -6.17
N PHE A 37 -5.20 -4.75 -5.60
CA PHE A 37 -4.08 -5.38 -6.28
C PHE A 37 -4.21 -6.90 -6.31
N ARG A 38 -4.00 -7.53 -7.47
CA ARG A 38 -3.96 -8.98 -7.63
C ARG A 38 -2.54 -9.50 -7.51
N LYS A 39 -2.32 -10.45 -6.60
CA LYS A 39 -1.00 -11.09 -6.37
C LYS A 39 -0.40 -11.71 -7.64
N SER A 40 -1.24 -12.12 -8.60
CA SER A 40 -0.80 -12.80 -9.82
C SER A 40 -0.17 -11.89 -10.87
N TYR A 41 -0.44 -10.58 -10.88
CA TYR A 41 0.04 -9.71 -11.95
C TYR A 41 0.28 -8.25 -11.57
N ASP A 42 -0.35 -7.74 -10.50
CA ASP A 42 -0.10 -6.35 -10.07
C ASP A 42 1.15 -6.23 -9.19
N ILE A 43 1.64 -7.36 -8.67
CA ILE A 43 2.77 -7.42 -7.74
C ILE A 43 3.98 -8.01 -8.47
N GLN A 44 5.09 -7.29 -8.43
CA GLN A 44 6.33 -7.67 -9.07
C GLN A 44 7.21 -8.47 -8.09
N LYS A 45 7.94 -9.45 -8.61
CA LYS A 45 8.94 -10.18 -7.82
C LYS A 45 10.24 -9.38 -7.81
N VAL A 46 10.82 -9.22 -6.64
CA VAL A 46 12.14 -8.62 -6.47
C VAL A 46 13.19 -9.73 -6.56
N TYR A 47 14.19 -9.54 -7.43
CA TYR A 47 15.25 -10.53 -7.68
C TYR A 47 16.63 -10.07 -7.19
N GLU A 48 16.74 -8.85 -6.68
CA GLU A 48 18.02 -8.32 -6.21
C GLU A 48 18.42 -8.97 -4.87
N ASP A 49 19.56 -9.64 -4.87
CA ASP A 49 20.08 -10.39 -3.69
C ASP A 49 20.32 -9.51 -2.46
N ASN A 50 20.43 -8.19 -2.65
CA ASN A 50 20.67 -7.23 -1.57
C ASN A 50 19.39 -6.58 -1.00
N ARG A 51 18.19 -6.92 -1.52
CA ARG A 51 16.92 -6.42 -0.97
C ARG A 51 16.24 -7.51 -0.14
N ASP A 52 15.81 -7.15 1.06
CA ASP A 52 15.07 -8.03 1.97
C ASP A 52 13.60 -8.26 1.52
N ALA A 53 13.15 -7.51 0.51
CA ALA A 53 11.84 -7.65 -0.10
C ALA A 53 11.79 -8.83 -1.07
N ALA A 54 10.74 -9.65 -0.99
CA ALA A 54 10.46 -10.70 -1.98
C ALA A 54 9.58 -10.20 -3.13
N TYR A 55 8.72 -9.23 -2.85
CA TYR A 55 7.79 -8.64 -3.81
C TYR A 55 7.67 -7.14 -3.63
N GLU A 56 7.25 -6.44 -4.68
CA GLU A 56 6.96 -5.01 -4.62
C GLU A 56 5.78 -4.58 -5.50
N ILE A 57 5.17 -3.46 -5.13
CA ILE A 57 4.23 -2.69 -5.94
C ILE A 57 4.81 -1.29 -6.06
N LYS A 58 5.07 -0.82 -7.29
CA LYS A 58 5.46 0.56 -7.56
C LYS A 58 4.47 1.16 -8.55
N LYS A 59 3.63 2.08 -8.09
CA LYS A 59 2.53 2.62 -8.89
C LYS A 59 2.36 4.12 -8.70
N MET A 60 2.05 4.81 -9.79
CA MET A 60 1.53 6.17 -9.75
C MET A 60 0.00 6.07 -9.72
N VAL A 61 -0.59 6.47 -8.62
CA VAL A 61 -2.04 6.51 -8.44
C VAL A 61 -2.53 7.90 -8.81
N VAL A 62 -3.60 8.00 -9.58
CA VAL A 62 -4.23 9.27 -9.91
C VAL A 62 -5.50 9.39 -9.07
N CYS A 63 -5.59 10.45 -8.27
CA CYS A 63 -6.78 10.75 -7.49
C CYS A 63 -7.99 10.94 -8.40
N ASP A 64 -9.10 10.26 -8.11
CA ASP A 64 -10.33 10.32 -8.90
C ASP A 64 -11.14 11.61 -8.69
N ASN A 65 -10.82 12.40 -7.66
CA ASN A 65 -11.45 13.68 -7.38
C ASN A 65 -10.67 14.88 -7.95
N CYS A 66 -9.38 15.01 -7.62
CA CYS A 66 -8.60 16.21 -7.97
C CYS A 66 -7.44 15.95 -8.95
N TYR A 67 -7.35 14.74 -9.49
CA TYR A 67 -6.33 14.29 -10.44
C TYR A 67 -4.88 14.45 -9.95
N ASN A 68 -4.69 14.58 -8.62
CA ASN A 68 -3.37 14.56 -8.03
C ASN A 68 -2.66 13.22 -8.30
N LYS A 69 -1.34 13.26 -8.45
CA LYS A 69 -0.51 12.06 -8.66
C LYS A 69 0.11 11.68 -7.33
N ILE A 70 -0.18 10.47 -6.88
CA ILE A 70 0.29 9.91 -5.62
C ILE A 70 1.29 8.81 -5.99
N GLU A 71 2.54 8.94 -5.57
CA GLU A 71 3.55 7.88 -5.76
C GLU A 71 3.41 6.87 -4.64
N LEU A 72 3.15 5.60 -4.97
CA LEU A 72 3.03 4.49 -4.02
C LEU A 72 4.10 3.45 -4.31
N HIS A 73 4.92 3.13 -3.30
CA HIS A 73 5.85 2.02 -3.31
C HIS A 73 5.68 1.17 -2.05
N LEU A 74 5.34 -0.11 -2.24
CA LEU A 74 5.15 -1.09 -1.18
C LEU A 74 6.08 -2.26 -1.42
N GLU A 75 6.76 -2.71 -0.38
CA GLU A 75 7.58 -3.92 -0.42
C GLU A 75 7.00 -4.97 0.52
N PHE A 76 7.08 -6.24 0.12
CA PHE A 76 6.51 -7.35 0.86
C PHE A 76 7.52 -8.48 1.07
N ASP A 77 7.35 -9.23 2.15
CA ASP A 77 8.04 -10.51 2.34
C ASP A 77 7.39 -11.65 1.51
N LYS A 78 7.94 -12.86 1.59
CA LYS A 78 7.43 -14.05 0.87
C LYS A 78 5.99 -14.44 1.25
N ARG A 79 5.50 -13.98 2.41
CA ARG A 79 4.15 -14.21 2.93
C ARG A 79 3.21 -13.05 2.63
N TYR A 80 3.64 -12.06 1.84
CA TYR A 80 2.91 -10.82 1.55
C TYR A 80 2.68 -9.91 2.76
N ASN A 81 3.49 -10.02 3.81
CA ASN A 81 3.50 -9.00 4.87
C ASN A 81 4.28 -7.79 4.38
N ILE A 82 3.77 -6.59 4.65
CA ILE A 82 4.44 -5.36 4.24
C ILE A 82 5.73 -5.16 5.05
N LYS A 83 6.83 -4.92 4.34
CA LYS A 83 8.18 -4.67 4.85
C LYS A 83 8.56 -3.20 4.80
N ASN A 84 8.21 -2.54 3.69
CA ASN A 84 8.45 -1.12 3.47
C ASN A 84 7.20 -0.45 2.90
N GLN A 85 6.99 0.82 3.25
CA GLN A 85 5.89 1.65 2.79
C GLN A 85 6.40 3.04 2.50
N GLU A 86 6.38 3.42 1.23
CA GLU A 86 6.70 4.75 0.78
C GLU A 86 5.51 5.29 0.00
N ILE A 87 5.06 6.48 0.41
CA ILE A 87 3.99 7.19 -0.27
C ILE A 87 4.35 8.67 -0.31
N LYS A 88 4.11 9.30 -1.46
CA LYS A 88 4.25 10.75 -1.64
C LYS A 88 2.95 11.36 -2.14
N ASP A 89 2.67 12.57 -1.67
CA ASP A 89 1.45 13.34 -1.96
C ASP A 89 0.16 12.63 -1.52
N GLY A 90 0.28 11.76 -0.50
CA GLY A 90 -0.82 11.05 0.13
C GLY A 90 -0.33 10.25 1.33
N LYS A 91 -1.28 9.59 2.01
CA LYS A 91 -1.01 8.71 3.16
C LYS A 91 -1.78 7.41 3.05
N ILE A 92 -1.19 6.31 3.52
CA ILE A 92 -1.88 5.02 3.65
C ILE A 92 -2.75 5.09 4.91
N ILE A 93 -4.02 4.74 4.76
CA ILE A 93 -5.00 4.70 5.86
C ILE A 93 -5.47 3.26 6.11
N SER A 94 -6.06 3.03 7.27
CA SER A 94 -6.71 1.76 7.59
C SER A 94 -8.07 1.62 6.89
N LYS A 95 -8.54 0.38 6.78
CA LYS A 95 -9.91 0.11 6.33
C LYS A 95 -10.96 0.80 7.20
N ASP A 96 -10.77 0.80 8.52
CA ASP A 96 -11.71 1.43 9.46
C ASP A 96 -11.77 2.94 9.30
N GLU A 97 -10.65 3.60 8.95
CA GLU A 97 -10.64 5.03 8.63
C GLU A 97 -11.37 5.31 7.31
N PHE A 98 -11.22 4.43 6.32
CA PHE A 98 -11.91 4.54 5.03
C PHE A 98 -13.43 4.36 5.16
N GLU A 99 -13.90 3.41 5.97
CA GLU A 99 -15.34 3.10 6.13
C GLU A 99 -16.09 4.09 7.04
N LYS A 100 -15.39 5.03 7.70
CA LYS A 100 -15.99 6.04 8.59
C LYS A 100 -16.28 7.38 7.89
N ASN A 101 -15.78 7.59 6.68
CA ASN A 101 -16.12 8.73 5.81
C ASN A 101 -17.29 8.38 4.89
#